data_AF-A0A661N408-F1
#
_entry.id   AF-A0A661N408-F1
#
_cell.length_a   1.000
_cell.length_b   1.000
_cell.length_c   1.000
_cell.angle_alpha   90.00
_cell.angle_beta   90.00
_cell.angle_gamma   90.00
#
_symmetry.space_group_name_H-M   'P 1'
#
loop_
_entity.id
_entity.type
_entity.pdbx_description
1 polymer ?
#
loop_
_entity_poly.entity_id
_entity_poly.type
_entity_poly.pdbx_seq_one_letter_code
_entity_poly.pdbx_strand_id
1 'polypeptide(L)'
;MKTTSPAPLISLGALAIATALGTGGCDEAPEQKNWTESLPPESSGPPEFCADKDIATATNDTGDPIGGGTGYSRGPASCDVEVDTAAALVDALEGAVAGQIVCVADGAEIDLTGQRDIPLTSGVTLAGHRGHAGSEGGLLFTDELDVIPALFVTAGDQVRLTGLRLRGPDTQIRTDAYEVPNSRAIQSSHRDLQVDNCELWGWSHGAVVLLEGADAQVHHNYIHHCRRTGLGYGVALDRASALIEANLFDWNRHSIAGTGWAGTSYEARFNYVLDNANSHAFDMHGGADRDDGTDIAGTTIRIHHNTFRLPSQPAVKIRGIPVDGAWLDHNWLVWSPERDALLQTHGMGHWVEADNCWALYPFPEHPNVPKPAAGELWGEWSFDEGQGSVVGDSSPQGNDGVLVDLDPATSWIEGTSGTALAFPGTSGHLDLGAGPSLGTLDPLAIDLQLRFDRFGEQETVLDDGVVRIFHRGGFAGDRLYFLFAIEEQVEGGESSWTGTTGIRTVTELVAGQWYHVVAIRIGDQL
;
A
#
# COMPACT_ATOMS: atom_id res chain seq x y z
N MET A 1 7.15 -25.35 -9.42
CA MET A 1 8.03 -25.09 -8.26
C MET A 1 7.84 -26.25 -7.29
N LYS A 2 8.91 -26.86 -6.79
CA LYS A 2 8.83 -28.18 -6.14
C LYS A 2 9.51 -28.14 -4.76
N THR A 3 8.70 -28.05 -3.70
CA THR A 3 9.18 -27.94 -2.31
C THR A 3 8.35 -28.81 -1.37
N THR A 4 8.85 -29.10 -0.16
CA THR A 4 8.22 -30.02 0.80
C THR A 4 8.34 -29.54 2.26
N SER A 5 7.54 -28.53 2.66
CA SER A 5 7.39 -28.02 4.06
C SER A 5 8.61 -27.24 4.65
N PRO A 6 8.46 -26.45 5.75
CA PRO A 6 8.27 -24.96 5.89
C PRO A 6 9.34 -24.03 5.25
N ALA A 7 9.26 -22.67 5.09
CA ALA A 7 8.22 -21.60 5.14
C ALA A 7 8.72 -20.38 4.30
N PRO A 8 8.06 -19.83 3.22
CA PRO A 8 7.89 -18.34 3.12
C PRO A 8 6.84 -17.70 2.14
N LEU A 9 7.01 -16.37 1.93
CA LEU A 9 6.65 -15.45 0.82
C LEU A 9 7.59 -15.53 -0.42
N ILE A 10 7.15 -15.25 -1.67
CA ILE A 10 7.95 -15.48 -2.91
C ILE A 10 7.66 -14.42 -4.02
N SER A 11 8.64 -13.65 -4.49
CA SER A 11 8.52 -12.72 -5.65
C SER A 11 9.27 -13.23 -6.89
N LEU A 12 8.65 -13.22 -8.07
CA LEU A 12 9.21 -13.77 -9.32
C LEU A 12 9.04 -12.79 -10.50
N GLY A 13 10.12 -12.49 -11.22
CA GLY A 13 10.02 -11.82 -12.51
C GLY A 13 9.46 -12.68 -13.65
N ALA A 14 9.43 -12.05 -14.82
CA ALA A 14 8.75 -12.39 -16.07
C ALA A 14 8.74 -13.88 -16.54
N LEU A 15 7.55 -14.51 -16.54
CA LEU A 15 7.25 -15.90 -16.95
C LEU A 15 6.34 -16.00 -18.21
N ALA A 16 6.64 -16.85 -19.22
CA ALA A 16 5.77 -17.05 -20.40
C ALA A 16 5.41 -18.52 -20.78
N ILE A 17 4.12 -18.78 -21.12
CA ILE A 17 3.49 -20.12 -21.34
C ILE A 17 2.41 -20.07 -22.48
N ALA A 18 2.09 -21.20 -23.16
CA ALA A 18 1.43 -21.18 -24.49
C ALA A 18 0.75 -22.50 -25.06
N THR A 19 -0.58 -22.58 -25.43
CA THR A 19 -1.21 -23.11 -26.73
C THR A 19 -2.78 -23.31 -26.84
N ALA A 20 -3.44 -22.65 -27.83
CA ALA A 20 -4.63 -22.99 -28.67
C ALA A 20 -6.15 -23.13 -28.24
N LEU A 21 -6.98 -22.27 -28.87
CA LEU A 21 -8.26 -22.47 -29.64
C LEU A 21 -9.59 -22.95 -28.97
N GLY A 22 -10.58 -22.04 -28.90
CA GLY A 22 -12.02 -22.26 -28.64
C GLY A 22 -12.88 -20.99 -28.88
N THR A 23 -14.23 -21.04 -28.90
CA THR A 23 -15.09 -19.83 -29.16
C THR A 23 -16.46 -19.76 -28.46
N GLY A 24 -16.78 -18.58 -27.89
CA GLY A 24 -18.11 -18.14 -27.42
C GLY A 24 -18.30 -18.19 -25.89
N GLY A 25 -19.07 -17.32 -25.23
CA GLY A 25 -19.89 -16.16 -25.65
C GLY A 25 -20.44 -15.41 -24.42
N CYS A 26 -20.94 -14.17 -24.59
CA CYS A 26 -21.16 -13.20 -23.51
C CYS A 26 -22.50 -13.32 -22.75
N ASP A 27 -22.60 -12.61 -21.61
CA ASP A 27 -23.75 -11.81 -21.05
C ASP A 27 -23.51 -11.62 -19.52
N GLU A 28 -23.85 -10.54 -18.81
CA GLU A 28 -24.30 -9.16 -19.12
C GLU A 28 -23.85 -8.22 -17.95
N ALA A 29 -23.93 -6.89 -18.09
CA ALA A 29 -23.42 -5.91 -17.10
C ALA A 29 -24.50 -4.93 -16.57
N PRO A 30 -24.36 -4.39 -15.33
CA PRO A 30 -25.32 -3.45 -14.75
C PRO A 30 -25.25 -2.02 -15.33
N GLU A 31 -26.31 -1.23 -15.15
CA GLU A 31 -26.58 0.00 -15.90
C GLU A 31 -25.58 1.16 -15.67
N GLN A 32 -25.01 1.69 -16.75
CA GLN A 32 -24.53 3.08 -16.83
C GLN A 32 -25.67 4.03 -17.24
N LYS A 33 -25.55 5.33 -16.94
CA LYS A 33 -26.46 6.36 -17.49
C LYS A 33 -25.75 7.69 -17.79
N ASN A 34 -26.30 8.39 -18.78
CA ASN A 34 -25.57 9.37 -19.58
C ASN A 34 -25.44 10.75 -18.92
N TRP A 35 -24.25 11.33 -19.03
CA TRP A 35 -24.03 12.77 -18.91
C TRP A 35 -24.05 13.41 -20.30
N THR A 36 -24.89 14.44 -20.50
CA THR A 36 -24.98 15.20 -21.75
C THR A 36 -24.73 16.68 -21.51
N GLU A 37 -23.55 17.01 -20.98
CA GLU A 37 -23.00 18.36 -21.01
C GLU A 37 -21.65 18.33 -21.75
N SER A 38 -21.26 19.46 -22.35
CA SER A 38 -20.16 19.51 -23.31
C SER A 38 -18.80 19.31 -22.63
N LEU A 39 -18.06 18.29 -23.07
CA LEU A 39 -16.65 18.11 -22.76
C LEU A 39 -15.84 19.39 -23.08
N PRO A 40 -14.80 19.73 -22.30
CA PRO A 40 -13.81 20.71 -22.74
C PRO A 40 -13.15 20.23 -24.05
N PRO A 41 -12.64 21.16 -24.89
CA PRO A 41 -12.08 20.80 -26.19
C PRO A 41 -10.80 19.96 -26.05
N GLU A 42 -10.68 18.92 -26.87
CA GLU A 42 -9.42 18.18 -27.08
C GLU A 42 -8.36 19.11 -27.70
N SER A 43 -7.54 19.79 -26.89
CA SER A 43 -6.53 20.73 -27.40
C SER A 43 -5.23 20.83 -26.59
N SER A 44 -4.74 19.70 -26.08
CA SER A 44 -3.32 19.49 -25.78
C SER A 44 -3.01 17.98 -25.90
N GLY A 45 -1.73 17.62 -25.92
CA GLY A 45 -1.33 16.24 -25.61
C GLY A 45 -1.51 15.94 -24.12
N PRO A 46 -1.08 14.76 -23.64
CA PRO A 46 -0.79 14.60 -22.21
C PRO A 46 0.21 15.70 -21.77
N PRO A 47 0.14 16.20 -20.52
CA PRO A 47 1.10 17.18 -20.01
C PRO A 47 2.55 16.77 -20.22
N GLU A 48 3.48 17.73 -20.31
CA GLU A 48 4.89 17.44 -20.67
C GLU A 48 5.57 16.48 -19.69
N PHE A 49 5.26 16.58 -18.39
CA PHE A 49 5.75 15.63 -17.37
C PHE A 49 5.10 14.23 -17.44
N CYS A 50 4.00 14.08 -18.19
CA CYS A 50 3.36 12.79 -18.47
C CYS A 50 3.84 12.17 -19.80
N ALA A 51 4.73 12.82 -20.55
CA ALA A 51 5.07 12.43 -21.92
C ALA A 51 5.69 11.02 -22.03
N ASP A 52 6.56 10.67 -21.08
CA ASP A 52 7.22 9.35 -21.02
C ASP A 52 6.38 8.29 -20.28
N LYS A 53 5.29 8.70 -19.61
CA LYS A 53 4.39 7.87 -18.76
C LYS A 53 5.07 7.06 -17.63
N ASP A 54 6.34 7.31 -17.33
CA ASP A 54 7.10 6.63 -16.29
C ASP A 54 6.99 7.38 -14.95
N ILE A 55 6.39 6.75 -13.93
CA ILE A 55 6.27 7.35 -12.60
C ILE A 55 7.60 7.42 -11.84
N ALA A 56 8.66 6.74 -12.28
CA ALA A 56 9.99 6.98 -11.74
C ALA A 56 10.50 8.41 -12.02
N THR A 57 9.84 9.13 -12.95
CA THR A 57 10.04 10.57 -13.19
C THR A 57 9.17 11.49 -12.32
N ALA A 58 8.25 10.97 -11.51
CA ALA A 58 7.47 11.77 -10.56
C ALA A 58 8.40 12.25 -9.42
N THR A 59 8.83 13.51 -9.49
CA THR A 59 9.86 14.02 -8.59
C THR A 59 9.32 14.29 -7.19
N ASN A 60 10.10 13.91 -6.18
CA ASN A 60 9.92 14.37 -4.81
C ASN A 60 10.94 15.48 -4.51
N ASP A 61 10.50 16.73 -4.64
CA ASP A 61 11.38 17.91 -4.54
C ASP A 61 11.77 18.28 -3.10
N THR A 62 11.37 17.50 -2.09
CA THR A 62 11.70 17.75 -0.67
C THR A 62 13.17 17.49 -0.33
N GLY A 63 13.86 16.64 -1.11
CA GLY A 63 15.24 16.24 -0.86
C GLY A 63 15.44 15.11 0.16
N ASP A 64 14.36 14.54 0.69
CA ASP A 64 14.35 13.38 1.60
C ASP A 64 13.57 12.20 0.97
N PRO A 65 13.76 10.94 1.41
CA PRO A 65 13.03 9.78 0.88
C PRO A 65 11.53 9.79 1.24
N ILE A 66 10.68 9.39 0.29
CA ILE A 66 9.24 9.17 0.53
C ILE A 66 9.08 8.06 1.58
N GLY A 67 8.28 8.30 2.60
CA GLY A 67 8.11 7.37 3.74
C GLY A 67 9.27 7.36 4.75
N GLY A 68 10.28 8.22 4.56
CA GLY A 68 11.41 8.36 5.46
C GLY A 68 12.35 7.14 5.40
N GLY A 69 12.87 6.74 6.55
CA GLY A 69 13.82 5.63 6.65
C GLY A 69 15.20 6.01 6.10
N THR A 70 15.89 5.03 5.52
CA THR A 70 17.28 5.16 5.09
C THR A 70 17.47 6.32 4.12
N GLY A 71 18.29 7.30 4.52
CA GLY A 71 18.56 8.52 3.75
C GLY A 71 17.83 9.76 4.26
N TYR A 72 16.88 9.63 5.20
CA TYR A 72 16.22 10.77 5.82
C TYR A 72 17.19 11.65 6.62
N SER A 73 17.26 12.92 6.28
CA SER A 73 18.31 13.85 6.71
C SER A 73 17.96 14.72 7.92
N ARG A 74 16.66 14.88 8.24
CA ARG A 74 16.16 15.81 9.26
C ARG A 74 15.98 15.21 10.67
N GLY A 75 16.47 13.99 10.92
CA GLY A 75 16.46 13.36 12.24
C GLY A 75 17.26 14.16 13.30
N PRO A 76 17.05 13.92 14.61
CA PRO A 76 17.78 14.62 15.66
C PRO A 76 19.27 14.24 15.66
N ALA A 77 20.14 15.22 15.88
CA ALA A 77 21.60 15.02 15.91
C ALA A 77 22.14 14.55 17.28
N SER A 78 21.30 14.61 18.33
CA SER A 78 21.62 14.23 19.71
C SER A 78 20.34 14.11 20.54
N CYS A 79 20.41 13.40 21.65
CA CYS A 79 19.33 13.20 22.63
C CYS A 79 19.69 13.86 23.97
N ASP A 80 18.72 14.46 24.65
CA ASP A 80 18.91 14.97 26.03
C ASP A 80 18.63 13.88 27.07
N VAL A 81 17.68 12.99 26.74
CA VAL A 81 17.31 11.81 27.53
C VAL A 81 17.12 10.63 26.57
N GLU A 82 17.54 9.43 26.97
CA GLU A 82 17.36 8.18 26.23
C GLU A 82 16.59 7.18 27.11
N VAL A 83 15.60 6.49 26.54
CA VAL A 83 14.69 5.59 27.26
C VAL A 83 14.46 4.27 26.52
N ASP A 84 14.33 3.18 27.29
CA ASP A 84 14.22 1.80 26.82
C ASP A 84 12.98 1.06 27.38
N THR A 85 12.22 1.71 28.25
CA THR A 85 11.13 1.11 29.04
C THR A 85 9.96 2.07 29.22
N ALA A 86 8.74 1.52 29.36
CA ALA A 86 7.50 2.29 29.45
C ALA A 86 7.50 3.31 30.61
N ALA A 87 7.98 2.89 31.79
CA ALA A 87 8.09 3.78 32.95
C ALA A 87 9.06 4.94 32.69
N ALA A 88 10.25 4.66 32.13
CA ALA A 88 11.23 5.69 31.80
C ALA A 88 10.71 6.67 30.74
N LEU A 89 9.99 6.18 29.73
CA LEU A 89 9.36 7.00 28.69
C LEU A 89 8.28 7.93 29.25
N VAL A 90 7.37 7.43 30.09
CA VAL A 90 6.32 8.25 30.72
C VAL A 90 6.92 9.26 31.69
N ASP A 91 7.80 8.83 32.60
CA ASP A 91 8.50 9.72 33.54
C ASP A 91 9.28 10.83 32.82
N ALA A 92 9.94 10.50 31.69
CA ALA A 92 10.69 11.46 30.89
C ALA A 92 9.80 12.47 30.16
N LEU A 93 8.65 12.04 29.62
CA LEU A 93 7.72 12.91 28.90
C LEU A 93 6.91 13.82 29.84
N GLU A 94 6.43 13.31 30.98
CA GLU A 94 5.80 14.13 32.02
C GLU A 94 6.78 15.17 32.60
N GLY A 95 8.08 14.83 32.68
CA GLY A 95 9.14 15.73 33.13
C GLY A 95 9.73 16.66 32.07
N ALA A 96 9.36 16.51 30.78
CA ALA A 96 10.05 17.17 29.67
C ALA A 96 9.71 18.67 29.55
N VAL A 97 10.71 19.47 29.18
CA VAL A 97 10.58 20.93 28.98
C VAL A 97 10.82 21.34 27.53
N ALA A 98 10.30 22.52 27.14
CA ALA A 98 10.42 23.05 25.79
C ALA A 98 11.88 23.10 25.29
N GLY A 99 12.13 22.52 24.12
CA GLY A 99 13.44 22.36 23.49
C GLY A 99 14.14 21.04 23.77
N GLN A 100 13.60 20.19 24.65
CA GLN A 100 14.19 18.91 25.03
C GLN A 100 13.84 17.78 24.03
N ILE A 101 14.82 16.91 23.77
CA ILE A 101 14.69 15.71 22.93
C ILE A 101 14.74 14.46 23.81
N VAL A 102 13.62 13.75 23.89
CA VAL A 102 13.51 12.42 24.53
C VAL A 102 13.59 11.36 23.43
N CYS A 103 14.64 10.55 23.42
CA CYS A 103 14.85 9.49 22.44
C CYS A 103 14.49 8.12 23.00
N VAL A 104 13.79 7.32 22.21
CA VAL A 104 13.62 5.88 22.41
C VAL A 104 14.84 5.18 21.84
N ALA A 105 15.46 4.29 22.62
CA ALA A 105 16.67 3.58 22.22
C ALA A 105 16.45 2.69 20.98
N ASP A 106 17.50 2.51 20.18
CA ASP A 106 17.43 1.67 18.97
C ASP A 106 17.18 0.21 19.32
N GLY A 107 16.17 -0.39 18.67
CA GLY A 107 15.74 -1.76 18.96
C GLY A 107 14.97 -1.95 20.27
N ALA A 108 14.60 -0.87 20.98
CA ALA A 108 13.68 -0.98 22.11
C ALA A 108 12.24 -1.25 21.60
N GLU A 109 11.58 -2.21 22.23
CA GLU A 109 10.17 -2.53 22.03
C GLU A 109 9.41 -2.25 23.34
N ILE A 110 8.65 -1.16 23.37
CA ILE A 110 7.99 -0.64 24.56
C ILE A 110 6.48 -0.87 24.48
N ASP A 111 6.01 -1.81 25.29
CA ASP A 111 4.58 -2.04 25.55
C ASP A 111 4.00 -0.90 26.40
N LEU A 112 2.99 -0.22 25.86
CA LEU A 112 2.21 0.85 26.47
C LEU A 112 0.73 0.43 26.63
N THR A 113 0.43 -0.87 26.64
CA THR A 113 -0.89 -1.40 27.01
C THR A 113 -1.28 -0.94 28.42
N GLY A 114 -2.50 -0.43 28.60
CA GLY A 114 -2.93 0.25 29.84
C GLY A 114 -2.49 1.71 29.97
N GLN A 115 -1.75 2.27 29.01
CA GLN A 115 -1.42 3.70 28.92
C GLN A 115 -2.25 4.38 27.83
N ARG A 116 -2.62 5.64 28.09
CA ARG A 116 -3.13 6.59 27.10
C ARG A 116 -2.93 8.01 27.62
N ASP A 117 -3.18 8.99 26.76
CA ASP A 117 -3.14 10.42 27.06
C ASP A 117 -1.75 10.89 27.53
N ILE A 118 -0.68 10.23 27.07
CA ILE A 118 0.71 10.55 27.42
C ILE A 118 1.03 11.96 26.89
N PRO A 119 1.37 12.93 27.74
CA PRO A 119 1.47 14.33 27.35
C PRO A 119 2.78 14.62 26.62
N LEU A 120 2.68 15.32 25.50
CA LEU A 120 3.82 15.90 24.79
C LEU A 120 3.82 17.42 25.03
N THR A 121 4.64 17.87 25.99
CA THR A 121 4.76 19.28 26.37
C THR A 121 5.20 20.16 25.19
N SER A 122 4.70 21.40 25.14
CA SER A 122 5.06 22.38 24.10
C SER A 122 6.58 22.48 23.89
N GLY A 123 7.04 22.40 22.63
CA GLY A 123 8.45 22.44 22.28
C GLY A 123 9.24 21.15 22.50
N VAL A 124 8.63 20.04 22.96
CA VAL A 124 9.31 18.75 23.17
C VAL A 124 9.35 17.94 21.86
N THR A 125 10.48 17.27 21.64
CA THR A 125 10.62 16.23 20.61
C THR A 125 10.64 14.85 21.26
N LEU A 126 9.72 13.97 20.87
CA LEU A 126 9.84 12.53 21.08
C LEU A 126 10.47 11.90 19.83
N ALA A 127 11.55 11.13 19.99
CA ALA A 127 12.38 10.68 18.88
C ALA A 127 12.71 9.18 18.92
N GLY A 128 13.01 8.62 17.76
CA GLY A 128 13.85 7.45 17.56
C GLY A 128 14.74 7.69 16.33
N HIS A 129 15.59 6.72 15.97
CA HIS A 129 16.57 6.89 14.90
C HIS A 129 16.27 6.10 13.62
N ARG A 130 14.99 5.84 13.29
CA ARG A 130 14.58 5.16 12.04
C ARG A 130 15.30 5.74 10.83
N GLY A 131 15.99 4.90 10.06
CA GLY A 131 16.81 5.27 8.91
C GLY A 131 18.26 5.68 9.21
N HIS A 132 18.62 5.97 10.46
CA HIS A 132 19.99 6.29 10.85
C HIS A 132 20.81 5.01 11.01
N ALA A 133 21.93 4.90 10.28
CA ALA A 133 22.86 3.76 10.36
C ALA A 133 22.23 2.36 10.21
N GLY A 134 21.03 2.26 9.63
CA GLY A 134 20.26 1.01 9.51
C GLY A 134 19.31 0.69 10.68
N SER A 135 19.15 1.60 11.65
CA SER A 135 18.11 1.47 12.69
C SER A 135 16.72 1.52 12.08
N GLU A 136 15.84 0.64 12.53
CA GLU A 136 14.40 0.65 12.22
C GLU A 136 13.64 1.68 13.08
N GLY A 137 14.28 2.26 14.11
CA GLY A 137 13.66 3.06 15.15
C GLY A 137 13.02 2.22 16.26
N GLY A 138 12.97 2.80 17.46
CA GLY A 138 12.29 2.21 18.61
C GLY A 138 10.79 2.04 18.36
N LEU A 139 10.26 0.89 18.78
CA LEU A 139 8.85 0.52 18.66
C LEU A 139 8.10 0.87 19.94
N LEU A 140 7.06 1.69 19.82
CA LEU A 140 6.09 1.99 20.88
C LEU A 140 4.75 1.38 20.45
N PHE A 141 4.15 0.54 21.29
CA PHE A 141 2.96 -0.22 20.91
C PHE A 141 1.93 -0.37 22.02
N THR A 142 0.70 -0.73 21.66
CA THR A 142 -0.36 -1.10 22.62
C THR A 142 -1.28 -2.15 22.00
N ASP A 143 -1.60 -3.21 22.77
CA ASP A 143 -2.60 -4.22 22.42
C ASP A 143 -4.03 -3.81 22.85
N GLU A 144 -4.19 -2.64 23.50
CA GLU A 144 -5.48 -2.16 24.00
C GLU A 144 -6.27 -1.35 22.95
N LEU A 145 -7.54 -1.71 22.77
CA LEU A 145 -8.45 -1.03 21.84
C LEU A 145 -9.03 0.29 22.36
N ASP A 146 -9.14 0.54 23.68
CA ASP A 146 -9.77 1.75 24.23
C ASP A 146 -8.77 2.91 24.42
N VAL A 147 -8.16 3.35 23.32
CA VAL A 147 -7.10 4.37 23.32
C VAL A 147 -7.63 5.67 22.69
N ILE A 148 -8.63 6.24 23.37
CA ILE A 148 -9.22 7.57 23.15
C ILE A 148 -9.00 8.43 24.42
N PRO A 149 -8.62 9.71 24.31
CA PRO A 149 -8.36 10.49 23.09
C PRO A 149 -7.20 10.04 22.20
N ALA A 150 -6.06 9.57 22.73
CA ALA A 150 -4.98 8.92 21.96
C ALA A 150 -3.92 8.30 22.89
N LEU A 151 -2.96 7.57 22.33
CA LEU A 151 -1.77 7.13 23.08
C LEU A 151 -0.91 8.34 23.49
N PHE A 152 -0.63 9.23 22.54
CA PHE A 152 0.08 10.49 22.74
C PHE A 152 -0.83 11.70 22.44
N VAL A 153 -0.80 12.71 23.31
CA VAL A 153 -1.58 13.95 23.16
C VAL A 153 -0.67 15.19 23.27
N THR A 154 -0.82 16.14 22.35
CA THR A 154 -0.06 17.40 22.45
C THR A 154 -0.60 18.25 23.61
N ALA A 155 0.30 18.74 24.47
CA ALA A 155 0.00 19.63 25.58
C ALA A 155 0.43 21.09 25.30
N GLY A 156 0.73 21.41 24.03
CA GLY A 156 0.94 22.76 23.53
C GLY A 156 1.56 22.77 22.11
N ASP A 157 1.89 23.96 21.62
CA ASP A 157 2.45 24.16 20.26
C ASP A 157 3.88 23.61 20.10
N GLN A 158 4.36 23.45 18.87
CA GLN A 158 5.75 23.08 18.51
C GLN A 158 6.21 21.72 19.06
N VAL A 159 5.31 20.73 19.07
CA VAL A 159 5.65 19.33 19.41
C VAL A 159 6.17 18.60 18.18
N ARG A 160 7.16 17.72 18.34
CA ARG A 160 7.65 16.84 17.27
C ARG A 160 7.64 15.36 17.68
N LEU A 161 7.23 14.48 16.77
CA LEU A 161 7.45 13.03 16.83
C LEU A 161 8.26 12.61 15.59
N THR A 162 9.46 12.06 15.79
CA THR A 162 10.36 11.75 14.66
C THR A 162 11.02 10.37 14.75
N GLY A 163 11.07 9.63 13.64
CA GLY A 163 11.91 8.42 13.51
C GLY A 163 11.55 7.23 14.40
N LEU A 164 10.26 7.08 14.75
CA LEU A 164 9.70 6.05 15.63
C LEU A 164 8.91 5.00 14.84
N ARG A 165 8.60 3.88 15.48
CA ARG A 165 7.56 2.93 15.04
C ARG A 165 6.41 2.92 16.05
N LEU A 166 5.17 3.19 15.61
CA LEU A 166 3.99 3.39 16.45
C LEU A 166 2.87 2.40 16.05
N ARG A 167 2.77 1.27 16.79
CA ARG A 167 1.92 0.12 16.45
C ARG A 167 0.68 0.01 17.34
N GLY A 168 -0.47 0.35 16.79
CA GLY A 168 -1.78 0.13 17.42
C GLY A 168 -2.21 -1.35 17.42
N PRO A 169 -3.40 -1.64 17.98
CA PRO A 169 -3.93 -2.99 18.21
C PRO A 169 -4.72 -3.61 17.03
N ASP A 170 -5.05 -2.85 15.98
CA ASP A 170 -6.13 -3.19 15.04
C ASP A 170 -5.75 -2.99 13.56
N THR A 171 -5.14 -4.02 12.98
CA THR A 171 -4.77 -4.08 11.55
C THR A 171 -5.88 -4.65 10.66
N GLN A 172 -7.12 -4.73 11.15
CA GLN A 172 -8.25 -5.41 10.50
C GLN A 172 -9.27 -4.44 9.89
N ILE A 173 -9.99 -4.91 8.85
CA ILE A 173 -11.01 -4.12 8.13
C ILE A 173 -12.31 -3.91 8.94
N ARG A 174 -12.55 -4.73 9.97
CA ARG A 174 -13.63 -4.68 10.99
C ARG A 174 -14.84 -3.77 10.72
N THR A 175 -16.00 -4.40 10.55
CA THR A 175 -17.29 -3.75 10.28
C THR A 175 -18.06 -3.33 11.54
N ASP A 176 -17.47 -3.44 12.74
CA ASP A 176 -18.10 -3.19 14.05
C ASP A 176 -17.63 -1.87 14.69
N ALA A 177 -17.40 -0.83 13.87
CA ALA A 177 -16.70 0.39 14.25
C ALA A 177 -17.39 1.29 15.28
N TYR A 178 -18.70 1.11 15.51
CA TYR A 178 -19.48 1.90 16.48
C TYR A 178 -19.92 1.04 17.68
N GLU A 179 -19.62 -0.26 17.65
CA GLU A 179 -19.97 -1.26 18.63
C GLU A 179 -18.80 -1.62 19.57
N VAL A 180 -17.55 -1.31 19.20
CA VAL A 180 -16.33 -1.62 19.98
C VAL A 180 -15.45 -0.38 20.23
N PRO A 181 -14.56 -0.41 21.24
CA PRO A 181 -13.61 0.68 21.50
C PRO A 181 -12.66 0.93 20.33
N ASN A 182 -12.08 2.13 20.28
CA ASN A 182 -11.24 2.58 19.19
C ASN A 182 -9.91 3.20 19.64
N SER A 183 -8.87 3.09 18.81
CA SER A 183 -7.51 3.53 19.12
C SER A 183 -7.01 4.63 18.19
N ARG A 184 -6.20 5.55 18.74
CA ARG A 184 -5.51 6.64 18.03
C ARG A 184 -4.06 6.77 18.51
N ALA A 185 -3.11 6.97 17.60
CA ALA A 185 -1.70 7.08 17.99
C ALA A 185 -1.38 8.46 18.59
N ILE A 186 -1.69 9.52 17.82
CA ILE A 186 -1.35 10.91 18.12
C ILE A 186 -2.61 11.76 17.97
N GLN A 187 -2.93 12.59 18.96
CA GLN A 187 -3.97 13.62 18.84
C GLN A 187 -3.42 15.03 19.15
N SER A 188 -3.84 16.02 18.36
CA SER A 188 -3.49 17.43 18.58
C SER A 188 -4.64 18.41 18.39
N SER A 189 -4.61 19.48 19.18
CA SER A 189 -5.39 20.73 19.02
C SER A 189 -4.47 21.96 18.99
N HIS A 190 -3.18 21.74 18.72
CA HIS A 190 -2.09 22.71 18.85
C HIS A 190 -1.30 22.85 17.55
N ARG A 191 -0.66 24.01 17.39
CA ARG A 191 0.03 24.44 16.17
C ARG A 191 1.45 23.94 16.12
N ASP A 192 2.01 23.91 14.92
CA ASP A 192 3.40 23.48 14.66
C ASP A 192 3.67 22.04 15.16
N LEU A 193 2.66 21.15 15.17
CA LEU A 193 2.89 19.72 15.35
C LEU A 193 3.63 19.19 14.12
N GLN A 194 4.78 18.56 14.32
CA GLN A 194 5.49 17.81 13.28
C GLN A 194 5.47 16.31 13.59
N VAL A 195 5.07 15.49 12.63
CA VAL A 195 5.15 14.02 12.69
C VAL A 195 5.92 13.59 11.44
N ASP A 196 7.12 13.04 11.62
CA ASP A 196 8.01 12.78 10.48
C ASP A 196 8.92 11.56 10.62
N ASN A 197 9.28 10.95 9.48
CA ASN A 197 10.17 9.76 9.45
C ASN A 197 9.66 8.55 10.25
N CYS A 198 8.43 8.60 10.76
CA CYS A 198 7.84 7.56 11.59
C CYS A 198 7.15 6.49 10.74
N GLU A 199 6.93 5.34 11.36
CA GLU A 199 6.07 4.26 10.89
C GLU A 199 4.84 4.20 11.79
N LEU A 200 3.61 4.29 11.27
CA LEU A 200 2.39 4.32 12.08
C LEU A 200 1.34 3.38 11.49
N TRP A 201 0.92 2.37 12.28
CA TRP A 201 -0.02 1.36 11.78
C TRP A 201 -0.88 0.69 12.84
N GLY A 202 -1.98 0.07 12.41
CA GLY A 202 -2.90 -0.68 13.28
C GLY A 202 -3.80 0.20 14.16
N TRP A 203 -4.04 1.45 13.75
CA TRP A 203 -4.86 2.40 14.51
C TRP A 203 -6.31 2.39 14.01
N SER A 204 -7.24 1.99 14.87
CA SER A 204 -8.59 1.63 14.45
C SER A 204 -9.41 2.87 14.05
N HIS A 205 -9.24 3.98 14.75
CA HIS A 205 -9.78 5.27 14.34
C HIS A 205 -8.80 5.96 13.40
N GLY A 206 -7.56 6.17 13.84
CA GLY A 206 -6.50 6.62 12.94
C GLY A 206 -5.19 7.01 13.60
N ALA A 207 -4.11 7.04 12.81
CA ALA A 207 -2.76 7.24 13.32
C ALA A 207 -2.53 8.69 13.81
N VAL A 208 -2.77 9.69 12.97
CA VAL A 208 -2.67 11.11 13.35
C VAL A 208 -4.06 11.74 13.32
N VAL A 209 -4.51 12.32 14.43
CA VAL A 209 -5.82 12.97 14.57
C VAL A 209 -5.65 14.44 14.94
N LEU A 210 -6.00 15.33 14.02
CA LEU A 210 -5.91 16.78 14.15
C LEU A 210 -7.30 17.34 14.42
N LEU A 211 -7.43 18.13 15.47
CA LEU A 211 -8.69 18.74 15.93
C LEU A 211 -8.57 20.27 15.94
N GLU A 212 -9.71 20.95 16.12
CA GLU A 212 -9.84 22.41 16.16
C GLU A 212 -8.69 23.10 16.92
N GLY A 213 -7.98 23.99 16.22
CA GLY A 213 -6.78 24.67 16.72
C GLY A 213 -5.44 24.10 16.22
N ALA A 214 -5.42 22.86 15.70
CA ALA A 214 -4.23 22.26 15.13
C ALA A 214 -3.88 22.80 13.74
N ASP A 215 -2.58 23.05 13.54
CA ASP A 215 -1.93 23.33 12.26
C ASP A 215 -0.65 22.50 12.22
N ALA A 216 -0.55 21.54 11.31
CA ALA A 216 0.39 20.43 11.43
C ALA A 216 1.18 20.11 10.14
N GLN A 217 2.29 19.41 10.33
CA GLN A 217 3.18 18.92 9.29
C GLN A 217 3.35 17.40 9.47
N VAL A 218 2.64 16.61 8.67
CA VAL A 218 2.76 15.14 8.67
C VAL A 218 3.51 14.75 7.40
N HIS A 219 4.81 14.47 7.50
CA HIS A 219 5.64 14.28 6.30
C HIS A 219 6.66 13.16 6.39
N HIS A 220 6.97 12.52 5.25
CA HIS A 220 7.99 11.47 5.15
C HIS A 220 7.75 10.31 6.13
N ASN A 221 6.49 9.96 6.42
CA ASN A 221 6.12 8.79 7.26
C ASN A 221 5.66 7.62 6.40
N TYR A 222 5.81 6.39 6.89
CA TYR A 222 5.08 5.23 6.38
C TYR A 222 3.83 5.02 7.25
N ILE A 223 2.63 5.18 6.68
CA ILE A 223 1.37 5.13 7.41
C ILE A 223 0.47 4.07 6.79
N HIS A 224 0.19 2.99 7.53
CA HIS A 224 -0.44 1.80 6.95
C HIS A 224 -1.42 1.07 7.87
N HIS A 225 -2.16 0.13 7.29
CA HIS A 225 -3.04 -0.82 8.01
C HIS A 225 -4.12 -0.19 8.91
N CYS A 226 -4.46 1.08 8.73
CA CYS A 226 -5.58 1.74 9.41
C CYS A 226 -6.87 1.46 8.61
N ARG A 227 -7.50 0.28 8.83
CA ARG A 227 -8.42 -0.36 7.85
C ARG A 227 -9.90 -0.35 8.19
N ARG A 228 -10.25 -0.04 9.45
CA ARG A 228 -11.59 -0.22 10.04
C ARG A 228 -12.70 0.44 9.21
N THR A 229 -13.79 -0.29 8.96
CA THR A 229 -14.89 0.15 8.09
C THR A 229 -15.68 1.27 8.76
N GLY A 230 -15.80 2.43 8.09
CA GLY A 230 -16.41 3.64 8.65
C GLY A 230 -15.48 4.49 9.53
N LEU A 231 -14.25 4.02 9.76
CA LEU A 231 -13.13 4.76 10.35
C LEU A 231 -11.85 4.46 9.51
N GLY A 232 -10.73 4.07 10.14
CA GLY A 232 -9.52 3.62 9.44
C GLY A 232 -8.80 4.75 8.70
N TYR A 233 -8.26 5.71 9.47
CA TYR A 233 -7.64 6.91 8.92
C TYR A 233 -6.12 6.94 9.10
N GLY A 234 -5.36 7.25 8.05
CA GLY A 234 -3.94 7.60 8.20
C GLY A 234 -3.79 8.94 8.92
N VAL A 235 -4.23 10.01 8.28
CA VAL A 235 -4.38 11.35 8.87
C VAL A 235 -5.86 11.75 8.88
N ALA A 236 -6.40 12.10 10.04
CA ALA A 236 -7.76 12.59 10.22
C ALA A 236 -7.77 14.06 10.66
N LEU A 237 -8.65 14.89 10.10
CA LEU A 237 -8.74 16.32 10.39
C LEU A 237 -10.17 16.75 10.74
N ASP A 238 -10.36 17.42 11.87
CA ASP A 238 -11.58 18.14 12.23
C ASP A 238 -11.29 19.61 12.54
N ARG A 239 -11.66 20.52 11.63
CA ARG A 239 -11.50 21.99 11.79
C ARG A 239 -10.04 22.41 12.07
N ALA A 240 -9.12 21.65 11.46
CA ALA A 240 -7.68 21.78 11.55
C ALA A 240 -7.07 21.94 10.14
N SER A 241 -5.83 22.41 10.07
CA SER A 241 -5.01 22.45 8.86
C SER A 241 -3.82 21.50 8.91
N ALA A 242 -3.39 20.98 7.76
CA ALA A 242 -2.14 20.24 7.64
C ALA A 242 -1.46 20.38 6.28
N LEU A 243 -0.14 20.41 6.28
CA LEU A 243 0.70 19.95 5.18
C LEU A 243 0.92 18.44 5.37
N ILE A 244 0.57 17.64 4.36
CA ILE A 244 0.72 16.19 4.34
C ILE A 244 1.63 15.86 3.16
N GLU A 245 2.92 15.62 3.42
CA GLU A 245 3.97 15.68 2.40
C GLU A 245 4.83 14.41 2.32
N ALA A 246 5.03 13.86 1.12
CA ALA A 246 5.98 12.76 0.87
C ALA A 246 5.82 11.53 1.79
N ASN A 247 4.61 11.26 2.30
CA ASN A 247 4.32 10.05 3.07
C ASN A 247 4.12 8.87 2.12
N LEU A 248 4.53 7.68 2.55
CA LEU A 248 4.12 6.42 1.95
C LEU A 248 2.85 5.96 2.66
N PHE A 249 1.80 5.64 1.90
CA PHE A 249 0.55 5.12 2.42
C PHE A 249 0.22 3.77 1.78
N ASP A 250 -0.18 2.77 2.59
CA ASP A 250 -0.70 1.50 2.10
C ASP A 250 -1.74 0.90 3.04
N TRP A 251 -2.59 0.00 2.56
CA TRP A 251 -3.56 -0.71 3.40
C TRP A 251 -4.39 0.20 4.34
N ASN A 252 -4.72 1.43 3.95
CA ASN A 252 -5.59 2.29 4.74
C ASN A 252 -7.00 2.27 4.16
N ARG A 253 -8.01 2.58 4.99
CA ARG A 253 -9.35 2.82 4.46
C ARG A 253 -9.43 4.21 3.85
N HIS A 254 -9.00 5.25 4.57
CA HIS A 254 -8.64 6.55 4.00
C HIS A 254 -7.23 6.91 4.50
N SER A 255 -6.30 7.18 3.59
CA SER A 255 -4.97 7.70 3.93
C SER A 255 -5.05 9.12 4.51
N ILE A 256 -5.98 9.94 4.00
CA ILE A 256 -6.31 11.27 4.51
C ILE A 256 -7.83 11.39 4.59
N ALA A 257 -8.39 11.88 5.69
CA ALA A 257 -9.83 12.16 5.81
C ALA A 257 -10.11 13.45 6.60
N GLY A 258 -10.83 14.40 6.00
CA GLY A 258 -11.35 15.58 6.70
C GLY A 258 -12.85 15.43 7.05
N THR A 259 -13.28 15.95 8.20
CA THR A 259 -14.68 15.88 8.67
C THR A 259 -15.66 16.69 7.82
N GLY A 260 -15.19 17.58 6.95
CA GLY A 260 -16.05 18.39 6.09
C GLY A 260 -16.58 19.68 6.73
N TRP A 261 -16.32 19.93 8.01
CA TRP A 261 -16.64 21.22 8.62
C TRP A 261 -15.77 22.34 8.02
N ALA A 262 -16.35 23.53 7.83
CA ALA A 262 -15.57 24.73 7.50
C ALA A 262 -14.49 24.99 8.56
N GLY A 263 -13.29 25.35 8.11
CA GLY A 263 -12.06 25.36 8.92
C GLY A 263 -11.21 24.09 8.77
N THR A 264 -11.73 23.03 8.14
CA THR A 264 -10.94 21.82 7.82
C THR A 264 -10.28 21.99 6.45
N SER A 265 -8.95 21.93 6.39
CA SER A 265 -8.17 22.18 5.17
C SER A 265 -6.92 21.28 5.12
N TYR A 266 -6.45 20.92 3.93
CA TYR A 266 -5.13 20.28 3.80
C TYR A 266 -4.46 20.57 2.45
N GLU A 267 -3.12 20.52 2.46
CA GLU A 267 -2.28 20.42 1.26
C GLU A 267 -1.57 19.06 1.29
N ALA A 268 -2.00 18.15 0.41
CA ALA A 268 -1.41 16.83 0.23
C ALA A 268 -0.50 16.86 -1.01
N ARG A 269 0.80 16.64 -0.83
CA ARG A 269 1.77 16.65 -1.96
C ARG A 269 2.90 15.64 -1.85
N PHE A 270 3.42 15.19 -3.00
CA PHE A 270 4.50 14.18 -3.10
C PHE A 270 4.23 12.84 -2.40
N ASN A 271 3.03 12.60 -1.86
CA ASN A 271 2.70 11.35 -1.18
C ASN A 271 2.57 10.22 -2.19
N TYR A 272 2.87 9.00 -1.75
CA TYR A 272 2.81 7.80 -2.56
C TYR A 272 1.81 6.82 -1.94
N VAL A 273 0.67 6.62 -2.60
CA VAL A 273 -0.37 5.69 -2.17
C VAL A 273 -0.23 4.39 -2.96
N LEU A 274 0.10 3.32 -2.26
CA LEU A 274 0.17 1.96 -2.77
C LEU A 274 -1.24 1.38 -3.03
N ASP A 275 -1.28 0.20 -3.63
CA ASP A 275 -2.45 -0.38 -4.30
C ASP A 275 -3.51 -0.99 -3.36
N ASN A 276 -3.20 -1.21 -2.08
CA ASN A 276 -3.99 -2.08 -1.20
C ASN A 276 -5.02 -1.35 -0.30
N ALA A 277 -5.41 -0.11 -0.64
CA ALA A 277 -6.46 0.59 0.11
C ALA A 277 -7.81 -0.16 0.02
N ASN A 278 -8.59 -0.14 1.10
CA ASN A 278 -9.91 -0.80 1.16
C ASN A 278 -11.10 0.17 1.04
N SER A 279 -10.83 1.45 0.76
CA SER A 279 -11.77 2.46 0.29
C SER A 279 -10.98 3.58 -0.41
N HIS A 280 -11.64 4.66 -0.82
CA HIS A 280 -10.97 5.78 -1.51
C HIS A 280 -9.91 6.45 -0.62
N ALA A 281 -8.76 6.82 -1.18
CA ALA A 281 -7.57 7.12 -0.37
C ALA A 281 -7.57 8.51 0.29
N PHE A 282 -7.77 9.59 -0.47
CA PHE A 282 -7.89 10.93 0.09
C PHE A 282 -9.36 11.37 0.11
N ASP A 283 -9.82 11.82 1.26
CA ASP A 283 -11.22 12.13 1.52
C ASP A 283 -11.41 13.53 2.13
N MET A 284 -12.56 14.12 1.80
CA MET A 284 -13.19 15.14 2.62
C MET A 284 -14.68 14.81 2.67
N HIS A 285 -15.22 14.50 3.85
CA HIS A 285 -16.67 14.45 4.10
C HIS A 285 -17.34 15.79 3.73
N GLY A 286 -18.66 15.82 3.58
CA GLY A 286 -19.40 17.09 3.49
C GLY A 286 -20.73 17.09 4.22
N GLY A 287 -21.54 18.13 3.99
CA GLY A 287 -22.77 18.37 4.77
C GLY A 287 -23.79 17.22 4.72
N ALA A 288 -23.85 16.45 3.64
CA ALA A 288 -24.67 15.24 3.55
C ALA A 288 -24.17 14.08 4.44
N ASP A 289 -22.86 13.99 4.70
CA ASP A 289 -22.28 13.04 5.66
C ASP A 289 -22.42 13.53 7.12
N ARG A 290 -22.73 14.82 7.32
CA ARG A 290 -22.87 15.48 8.64
C ARG A 290 -24.31 15.75 9.06
N ASP A 291 -25.28 15.57 8.15
CA ASP A 291 -26.72 15.88 8.31
C ASP A 291 -27.00 17.31 8.86
N ASP A 292 -26.19 18.30 8.44
CA ASP A 292 -26.27 19.68 8.96
C ASP A 292 -27.12 20.64 8.10
N GLY A 293 -27.66 20.15 6.98
CA GLY A 293 -28.43 20.95 6.03
C GLY A 293 -27.59 21.81 5.08
N THR A 294 -26.26 21.65 5.04
CA THR A 294 -25.37 22.26 4.05
C THR A 294 -24.86 21.23 3.03
N ASP A 295 -24.12 21.70 2.03
CA ASP A 295 -23.28 20.92 1.13
C ASP A 295 -21.78 21.16 1.38
N ILE A 296 -21.41 21.82 2.49
CA ILE A 296 -20.01 22.23 2.76
C ILE A 296 -19.13 21.01 3.01
N ALA A 297 -17.99 20.93 2.31
CA ALA A 297 -16.93 19.94 2.46
C ALA A 297 -15.56 20.60 2.68
N GLY A 298 -15.30 21.05 3.90
CA GLY A 298 -14.04 21.70 4.27
C GLY A 298 -13.91 23.12 3.69
N THR A 299 -12.69 23.66 3.70
CA THR A 299 -12.41 25.06 3.33
C THR A 299 -11.46 25.16 2.12
N THR A 300 -10.17 24.86 2.30
CA THR A 300 -9.18 24.84 1.22
C THR A 300 -8.59 23.43 1.12
N ILE A 301 -8.61 22.84 -0.07
CA ILE A 301 -8.09 21.49 -0.32
C ILE A 301 -7.13 21.55 -1.50
N ARG A 302 -5.92 21.06 -1.32
CA ARG A 302 -4.92 20.94 -2.38
C ARG A 302 -4.38 19.53 -2.41
N ILE A 303 -4.40 18.90 -3.58
CA ILE A 303 -3.90 17.55 -3.80
C ILE A 303 -3.06 17.63 -5.07
N HIS A 304 -1.75 17.75 -4.93
CA HIS A 304 -0.88 17.91 -6.09
C HIS A 304 0.43 17.14 -6.03
N HIS A 305 0.95 16.72 -7.19
CA HIS A 305 2.21 15.98 -7.29
C HIS A 305 2.21 14.65 -6.49
N ASN A 306 1.05 14.07 -6.18
CA ASN A 306 0.95 12.78 -5.49
C ASN A 306 0.93 11.61 -6.49
N THR A 307 1.32 10.43 -6.02
CA THR A 307 1.20 9.15 -6.73
C THR A 307 0.07 8.32 -6.13
N PHE A 308 -0.79 7.75 -6.96
CA PHE A 308 -1.79 6.74 -6.57
C PHE A 308 -1.68 5.52 -7.48
N ARG A 309 -1.31 4.36 -6.92
CA ARG A 309 -1.24 3.05 -7.61
C ARG A 309 -2.54 2.25 -7.58
N LEU A 310 -3.62 2.83 -7.07
CA LEU A 310 -4.88 2.14 -6.73
C LEU A 310 -5.63 1.62 -7.96
N PRO A 311 -5.71 0.31 -8.24
CA PRO A 311 -6.37 -0.16 -9.45
C PRO A 311 -7.91 -0.13 -9.37
N SER A 312 -8.48 -0.02 -8.15
CA SER A 312 -9.93 -0.22 -7.92
C SER A 312 -10.57 0.53 -6.72
N GLN A 313 -9.81 1.33 -5.94
CA GLN A 313 -10.38 2.31 -5.00
C GLN A 313 -10.03 3.76 -5.39
N PRO A 314 -11.01 4.70 -5.49
CA PRO A 314 -10.73 6.05 -5.99
C PRO A 314 -9.59 6.77 -5.25
N ALA A 315 -8.74 7.46 -5.99
CA ALA A 315 -7.63 8.25 -5.43
C ALA A 315 -8.14 9.36 -4.49
N VAL A 316 -9.17 10.09 -4.93
CA VAL A 316 -9.74 11.24 -4.21
C VAL A 316 -11.26 11.24 -4.22
N LYS A 317 -11.88 11.54 -3.07
CA LYS A 317 -13.31 11.81 -2.98
C LYS A 317 -13.62 13.03 -2.09
N ILE A 318 -14.18 14.07 -2.68
CA ILE A 318 -14.63 15.28 -1.97
C ILE A 318 -16.17 15.27 -1.95
N ARG A 319 -16.75 15.19 -0.75
CA ARG A 319 -18.18 14.89 -0.54
C ARG A 319 -19.04 16.12 -0.30
N GLY A 320 -18.73 17.19 -1.03
CA GLY A 320 -19.50 18.44 -1.06
C GLY A 320 -18.75 19.55 -1.78
N ILE A 321 -19.13 20.79 -1.53
CA ILE A 321 -18.47 22.00 -2.04
C ILE A 321 -17.53 22.56 -0.96
N PRO A 322 -16.20 22.64 -1.19
CA PRO A 322 -15.29 23.33 -0.28
C PRO A 322 -15.53 24.84 -0.28
N VAL A 323 -15.37 25.52 0.86
CA VAL A 323 -15.67 26.96 0.97
C VAL A 323 -14.85 27.82 0.01
N ASP A 324 -13.54 27.59 -0.08
CA ASP A 324 -12.65 28.31 -1.00
C ASP A 324 -12.41 27.52 -2.29
N GLY A 325 -12.15 26.21 -2.16
CA GLY A 325 -12.06 25.27 -3.27
C GLY A 325 -11.18 24.04 -3.05
N ALA A 326 -11.22 23.15 -4.03
CA ALA A 326 -10.32 22.01 -4.20
C ALA A 326 -9.52 22.16 -5.49
N TRP A 327 -8.20 22.02 -5.39
CA TRP A 327 -7.25 22.01 -6.51
C TRP A 327 -6.59 20.63 -6.60
N LEU A 328 -6.70 19.99 -7.75
CA LEU A 328 -6.22 18.64 -8.02
C LEU A 328 -5.35 18.64 -9.29
N ASP A 329 -4.04 18.76 -9.14
CA ASP A 329 -3.12 18.97 -10.26
C ASP A 329 -1.77 18.24 -10.16
N HIS A 330 -1.14 17.94 -11.29
CA HIS A 330 0.16 17.24 -11.35
C HIS A 330 0.21 15.85 -10.67
N ASN A 331 -0.93 15.25 -10.32
CA ASN A 331 -0.96 13.93 -9.71
C ASN A 331 -0.82 12.82 -10.77
N TRP A 332 -0.24 11.71 -10.36
CA TRP A 332 -0.13 10.49 -11.13
C TRP A 332 -1.16 9.47 -10.66
N LEU A 333 -2.05 9.07 -11.56
CA LEU A 333 -3.25 8.29 -11.27
C LEU A 333 -3.24 7.01 -12.12
N VAL A 334 -2.94 5.88 -11.48
CA VAL A 334 -3.21 4.55 -12.06
C VAL A 334 -4.68 4.25 -11.80
N TRP A 335 -5.51 4.17 -12.85
CA TRP A 335 -6.95 3.95 -12.68
C TRP A 335 -7.64 3.41 -13.94
N SER A 336 -8.74 2.68 -13.79
CA SER A 336 -9.60 2.28 -14.91
C SER A 336 -11.07 2.12 -14.47
N PRO A 337 -12.05 2.82 -15.10
CA PRO A 337 -11.89 3.85 -16.13
C PRO A 337 -11.57 5.23 -15.50
N GLU A 338 -10.56 5.94 -16.04
CA GLU A 338 -9.95 7.21 -15.56
C GLU A 338 -10.88 8.14 -14.74
N ARG A 339 -12.10 8.36 -15.25
CA ARG A 339 -13.14 9.23 -14.71
C ARG A 339 -13.61 8.95 -13.28
N ASP A 340 -13.38 7.76 -12.73
CA ASP A 340 -13.82 7.40 -11.38
C ASP A 340 -12.71 7.53 -10.30
N ALA A 341 -11.50 7.98 -10.66
CA ALA A 341 -10.39 8.14 -9.71
C ALA A 341 -10.51 9.39 -8.82
N LEU A 342 -11.00 10.50 -9.41
CA LEU A 342 -11.19 11.79 -8.76
C LEU A 342 -12.69 12.10 -8.76
N LEU A 343 -13.30 12.17 -7.57
CA LEU A 343 -14.75 12.25 -7.44
C LEU A 343 -15.17 13.45 -6.57
N GLN A 344 -16.03 14.31 -7.11
CA GLN A 344 -16.88 15.20 -6.31
C GLN A 344 -18.28 14.59 -6.17
N THR A 345 -18.86 14.57 -4.97
CA THR A 345 -20.20 14.01 -4.69
C THR A 345 -20.94 14.83 -3.63
N HIS A 346 -22.27 14.69 -3.51
CA HIS A 346 -23.15 15.40 -2.54
C HIS A 346 -23.20 16.95 -2.67
N GLY A 347 -22.36 17.54 -3.50
CA GLY A 347 -22.35 18.94 -3.93
C GLY A 347 -21.41 19.05 -5.12
N MET A 348 -21.56 20.09 -5.96
CA MET A 348 -20.74 20.28 -7.16
C MET A 348 -20.35 21.75 -7.28
N GLY A 349 -19.05 22.05 -7.27
CA GLY A 349 -18.57 23.44 -7.29
C GLY A 349 -17.22 23.62 -6.60
N HIS A 350 -16.58 24.76 -6.90
CA HIS A 350 -15.23 25.13 -6.43
C HIS A 350 -14.17 24.03 -6.66
N TRP A 351 -14.32 23.27 -7.75
CA TRP A 351 -13.40 22.20 -8.17
C TRP A 351 -12.52 22.71 -9.32
N VAL A 352 -11.20 22.52 -9.19
CA VAL A 352 -10.23 22.79 -10.24
C VAL A 352 -9.36 21.56 -10.42
N GLU A 353 -9.41 20.98 -11.62
CA GLU A 353 -8.64 19.82 -12.01
C GLU A 353 -7.88 20.18 -13.28
N ALA A 354 -6.56 19.98 -13.26
CA ALA A 354 -5.66 20.36 -14.34
C ALA A 354 -4.44 19.43 -14.36
N ASP A 355 -3.81 19.25 -15.52
CA ASP A 355 -2.46 18.71 -15.63
C ASP A 355 -2.16 17.43 -14.81
N ASN A 356 -3.09 16.47 -14.70
CA ASN A 356 -2.85 15.17 -14.06
C ASN A 356 -2.41 14.11 -15.08
N CYS A 357 -1.54 13.17 -14.68
CA CYS A 357 -1.15 12.02 -15.49
C CYS A 357 -2.07 10.82 -15.25
N TRP A 358 -2.59 10.27 -16.35
CA TRP A 358 -3.42 9.07 -16.36
C TRP A 358 -2.63 7.88 -16.90
N ALA A 359 -2.32 6.94 -16.01
CA ALA A 359 -1.46 5.79 -16.28
C ALA A 359 -2.30 4.51 -16.43
N LEU A 360 -2.03 3.77 -17.51
CA LEU A 360 -2.62 2.45 -17.74
C LEU A 360 -1.70 1.37 -17.14
N TYR A 361 -2.30 0.43 -16.43
CA TYR A 361 -1.66 -0.76 -15.84
C TYR A 361 -1.22 -1.77 -16.92
N PRO A 362 -0.18 -2.62 -16.73
CA PRO A 362 0.72 -2.77 -15.57
C PRO A 362 1.88 -1.75 -15.52
N PHE A 363 2.74 -1.84 -14.50
CA PHE A 363 3.38 -0.65 -13.94
C PHE A 363 4.84 -0.87 -13.44
N PRO A 364 5.77 0.11 -13.55
CA PRO A 364 7.12 0.03 -12.98
C PRO A 364 7.18 0.32 -11.47
N GLU A 365 8.22 -0.17 -10.79
CA GLU A 365 8.53 0.27 -9.42
C GLU A 365 9.12 1.69 -9.40
N HIS A 366 8.72 2.52 -8.44
CA HIS A 366 9.37 3.80 -8.19
C HIS A 366 10.61 3.60 -7.30
N PRO A 367 11.81 4.05 -7.70
CA PRO A 367 13.08 3.60 -7.13
C PRO A 367 13.36 4.04 -5.69
N ASN A 368 12.54 4.94 -5.13
CA ASN A 368 12.66 5.41 -3.74
C ASN A 368 11.49 4.95 -2.84
N VAL A 369 10.74 3.92 -3.23
CA VAL A 369 9.82 3.24 -2.28
C VAL A 369 10.64 2.26 -1.43
N PRO A 370 10.55 2.32 -0.08
CA PRO A 370 11.07 1.27 0.79
C PRO A 370 10.57 -0.11 0.38
N LYS A 371 11.49 -1.01 -0.02
CA LYS A 371 11.19 -2.44 -0.15
C LYS A 371 10.80 -3.03 1.22
N PRO A 372 10.05 -4.15 1.27
CA PRO A 372 9.74 -4.86 2.52
C PRO A 372 10.98 -5.10 3.37
N ALA A 373 10.80 -5.16 4.71
CA ALA A 373 11.92 -5.28 5.63
C ALA A 373 12.74 -6.56 5.36
N ALA A 374 14.03 -6.55 5.69
CA ALA A 374 15.00 -7.60 5.30
C ALA A 374 14.81 -8.99 5.96
N GLY A 375 13.62 -9.26 6.54
CA GLY A 375 13.15 -10.58 6.97
C GLY A 375 11.79 -11.00 6.38
N GLU A 376 11.13 -10.16 5.57
CA GLU A 376 9.79 -10.43 5.00
C GLU A 376 9.85 -10.91 3.54
N LEU A 377 10.93 -10.60 2.82
CA LEU A 377 11.20 -11.06 1.46
C LEU A 377 12.09 -12.31 1.50
N TRP A 378 11.65 -13.42 0.91
CA TRP A 378 12.38 -14.70 0.92
C TRP A 378 12.67 -15.27 -0.47
N GLY A 379 12.46 -14.49 -1.51
CA GLY A 379 12.79 -14.84 -2.89
C GLY A 379 12.48 -13.66 -3.80
N GLU A 380 13.45 -13.24 -4.59
CA GLU A 380 13.35 -12.18 -5.59
C GLU A 380 14.26 -12.53 -6.77
N TRP A 381 13.69 -13.02 -7.87
CA TRP A 381 14.44 -13.31 -9.10
C TRP A 381 14.04 -12.30 -10.18
N SER A 382 14.95 -11.41 -10.61
CA SER A 382 14.62 -10.38 -11.60
C SER A 382 14.64 -10.88 -13.05
N PHE A 383 15.39 -11.96 -13.32
CA PHE A 383 15.64 -12.53 -14.66
C PHE A 383 16.43 -11.59 -15.62
N ASP A 384 17.26 -10.68 -15.08
CA ASP A 384 18.14 -9.80 -15.86
C ASP A 384 19.43 -10.47 -16.37
N GLU A 385 19.70 -11.75 -16.06
CA GLU A 385 20.93 -12.43 -16.51
C GLU A 385 20.97 -12.60 -18.03
N GLY A 386 19.82 -12.82 -18.66
CA GLY A 386 19.63 -12.92 -20.12
C GLY A 386 20.33 -14.11 -20.80
N GLN A 387 21.06 -14.95 -20.07
CA GLN A 387 21.80 -16.10 -20.57
C GLN A 387 22.17 -17.06 -19.43
N GLY A 388 22.41 -18.33 -19.76
CA GLY A 388 22.88 -19.33 -18.80
C GLY A 388 21.76 -20.14 -18.14
N SER A 389 22.13 -20.99 -17.18
CA SER A 389 21.24 -21.99 -16.57
C SER A 389 20.95 -21.74 -15.08
N VAL A 390 21.26 -20.54 -14.59
CA VAL A 390 21.05 -20.11 -13.20
C VAL A 390 20.41 -18.73 -13.22
N VAL A 391 19.54 -18.47 -12.25
CA VAL A 391 18.87 -17.19 -12.00
C VAL A 391 19.12 -16.84 -10.53
N GLY A 392 19.69 -15.67 -10.27
CA GLY A 392 20.06 -15.23 -8.91
C GLY A 392 18.83 -14.85 -8.09
N ASP A 393 18.85 -15.22 -6.80
CA ASP A 393 17.94 -14.64 -5.81
C ASP A 393 18.59 -13.39 -5.18
N SER A 394 18.00 -12.21 -5.38
CA SER A 394 18.44 -10.97 -4.71
C SER A 394 17.89 -10.79 -3.30
N SER A 395 17.04 -11.70 -2.82
CA SER A 395 16.58 -11.72 -1.42
C SER A 395 17.71 -12.12 -0.45
N PRO A 396 17.55 -11.84 0.86
CA PRO A 396 18.50 -12.29 1.89
C PRO A 396 18.66 -13.81 2.03
N GLN A 397 17.85 -14.63 1.36
CA GLN A 397 17.85 -16.10 1.52
C GLN A 397 18.79 -16.83 0.55
N GLY A 398 19.10 -16.26 -0.62
CA GLY A 398 20.00 -16.87 -1.61
C GLY A 398 19.45 -18.14 -2.25
N ASN A 399 18.14 -18.18 -2.51
CA ASN A 399 17.42 -19.29 -3.15
C ASN A 399 17.65 -19.32 -4.69
N ASP A 400 18.91 -19.31 -5.14
CA ASP A 400 19.27 -19.29 -6.58
C ASP A 400 18.57 -20.41 -7.38
N GLY A 401 17.87 -20.02 -8.46
CA GLY A 401 17.10 -20.93 -9.30
C GLY A 401 17.92 -21.55 -10.43
N VAL A 402 17.71 -22.84 -10.71
CA VAL A 402 18.38 -23.58 -11.80
C VAL A 402 17.37 -23.93 -12.90
N LEU A 403 17.74 -23.70 -14.16
CA LEU A 403 16.91 -24.08 -15.32
C LEU A 403 16.95 -25.60 -15.53
N VAL A 404 15.79 -26.26 -15.42
CA VAL A 404 15.60 -27.70 -15.66
C VAL A 404 14.65 -27.88 -16.85
N ASP A 405 15.00 -28.75 -17.80
CA ASP A 405 14.25 -29.00 -19.06
C ASP A 405 13.91 -27.73 -19.88
N LEU A 406 14.79 -26.73 -19.78
CA LEU A 406 14.81 -25.47 -20.55
C LEU A 406 16.16 -25.35 -21.27
N ASP A 407 16.23 -24.56 -22.36
CA ASP A 407 17.47 -24.34 -23.11
C ASP A 407 18.03 -22.93 -22.82
N PRO A 408 19.17 -22.81 -22.11
CA PRO A 408 19.88 -21.54 -21.88
C PRO A 408 20.18 -20.67 -23.12
N ALA A 409 20.10 -21.22 -24.33
CA ALA A 409 20.29 -20.48 -25.58
C ALA A 409 18.99 -19.95 -26.21
N THR A 410 17.81 -20.39 -25.76
CA THR A 410 16.51 -19.97 -26.36
C THR A 410 15.40 -19.67 -25.36
N SER A 411 15.54 -20.03 -24.08
CA SER A 411 14.53 -19.73 -23.04
C SER A 411 14.62 -18.30 -22.52
N TRP A 412 15.74 -17.60 -22.69
CA TRP A 412 15.84 -16.17 -22.37
C TRP A 412 15.23 -15.32 -23.50
N ILE A 413 14.29 -14.45 -23.16
CA ILE A 413 13.57 -13.56 -24.08
C ILE A 413 13.52 -12.12 -23.53
N GLU A 414 13.07 -11.17 -24.34
CA GLU A 414 12.79 -9.78 -23.95
C GLU A 414 11.60 -9.71 -22.95
N GLY A 415 11.81 -9.02 -21.82
CA GLY A 415 10.83 -8.87 -20.74
C GLY A 415 9.95 -7.62 -20.88
N THR A 416 9.31 -7.22 -19.78
CA THR A 416 8.72 -5.87 -19.58
C THR A 416 9.79 -4.84 -19.23
N SER A 417 10.73 -5.26 -18.40
CA SER A 417 12.05 -4.65 -18.16
C SER A 417 13.07 -5.77 -18.32
N GLY A 418 14.28 -5.45 -18.82
CA GLY A 418 15.35 -6.42 -18.96
C GLY A 418 14.98 -7.68 -19.77
N THR A 419 15.25 -8.85 -19.19
CA THR A 419 14.98 -10.16 -19.79
C THR A 419 14.00 -11.00 -18.96
N ALA A 420 13.54 -12.10 -19.56
CA ALA A 420 12.47 -12.95 -19.04
C ALA A 420 12.69 -14.42 -19.46
N LEU A 421 12.03 -15.37 -18.78
CA LEU A 421 12.08 -16.79 -19.18
C LEU A 421 10.80 -17.25 -19.90
N ALA A 422 11.00 -17.81 -21.09
CA ALA A 422 10.02 -18.50 -21.91
C ALA A 422 10.07 -20.02 -21.66
N PHE A 423 8.91 -20.59 -21.35
CA PHE A 423 8.74 -22.01 -21.05
C PHE A 423 7.92 -22.66 -22.17
N PRO A 424 8.28 -23.86 -22.66
CA PRO A 424 7.66 -24.45 -23.85
C PRO A 424 6.22 -24.96 -23.62
N GLY A 425 5.69 -24.89 -22.39
CA GLY A 425 4.32 -25.30 -22.04
C GLY A 425 4.09 -26.81 -21.98
N THR A 426 5.13 -27.61 -22.15
CA THR A 426 5.08 -29.09 -22.21
C THR A 426 6.11 -29.77 -21.29
N SER A 427 7.20 -29.07 -20.99
CA SER A 427 8.25 -29.40 -20.02
C SER A 427 8.87 -28.08 -19.54
N GLY A 428 9.89 -28.17 -18.69
CA GLY A 428 10.65 -27.00 -18.23
C GLY A 428 10.16 -26.44 -16.90
N HIS A 429 11.09 -26.23 -15.95
CA HIS A 429 10.83 -25.51 -14.71
C HIS A 429 12.10 -24.80 -14.22
N LEU A 430 11.90 -23.81 -13.34
CA LEU A 430 12.95 -23.31 -12.47
C LEU A 430 12.92 -24.14 -11.18
N ASP A 431 14.04 -24.76 -10.83
CA ASP A 431 14.25 -25.47 -9.57
C ASP A 431 14.96 -24.54 -8.58
N LEU A 432 14.30 -24.19 -7.49
CA LEU A 432 14.82 -23.31 -6.43
C LEU A 432 15.51 -24.11 -5.30
N GLY A 433 15.62 -25.43 -5.46
CA GLY A 433 16.13 -26.33 -4.44
C GLY A 433 15.18 -26.54 -3.26
N ALA A 434 15.69 -27.25 -2.25
CA ALA A 434 14.97 -27.63 -1.04
C ALA A 434 15.50 -26.88 0.20
N GLY A 435 15.60 -25.56 0.10
CA GLY A 435 15.99 -24.72 1.23
C GLY A 435 14.95 -24.76 2.37
N PRO A 436 15.36 -24.66 3.66
CA PRO A 436 14.43 -24.50 4.78
C PRO A 436 13.69 -23.15 4.75
N SER A 437 14.07 -22.31 3.81
CA SER A 437 13.55 -21.01 3.40
C SER A 437 12.39 -21.09 2.39
N LEU A 438 11.86 -22.27 1.98
CA LEU A 438 10.96 -22.40 0.80
C LEU A 438 9.68 -23.28 0.94
N GLY A 439 9.27 -23.70 2.14
CA GLY A 439 8.39 -24.88 2.26
C GLY A 439 6.91 -24.76 2.71
N THR A 440 6.47 -23.73 3.43
CA THR A 440 5.06 -23.50 3.84
C THR A 440 4.68 -22.08 3.49
N LEU A 441 3.97 -21.97 2.38
CA LEU A 441 3.62 -20.70 1.78
C LEU A 441 2.29 -20.23 2.40
N ASP A 442 2.35 -19.87 3.68
CA ASP A 442 1.18 -19.51 4.50
C ASP A 442 1.55 -18.66 5.75
N PRO A 443 1.14 -17.38 5.83
CA PRO A 443 0.61 -16.58 4.72
C PRO A 443 1.65 -16.44 3.59
N LEU A 444 1.16 -16.29 2.37
CA LEU A 444 1.98 -16.14 1.17
C LEU A 444 1.51 -14.90 0.41
N ALA A 445 2.42 -13.99 0.11
CA ALA A 445 2.25 -13.04 -0.99
C ALA A 445 3.15 -13.47 -2.16
N ILE A 446 2.61 -13.35 -3.37
CA ILE A 446 3.36 -13.47 -4.62
C ILE A 446 3.18 -12.18 -5.40
N ASP A 447 4.30 -11.63 -5.85
CA ASP A 447 4.37 -10.69 -6.96
C ASP A 447 4.93 -11.44 -8.18
N LEU A 448 4.26 -11.33 -9.32
CA LEU A 448 4.69 -11.98 -10.57
C LEU A 448 4.37 -11.14 -11.79
N GLN A 449 5.34 -10.99 -12.70
CA GLN A 449 5.07 -10.57 -14.06
C GLN A 449 5.01 -11.79 -15.01
N LEU A 450 4.05 -11.83 -15.92
CA LEU A 450 3.84 -12.99 -16.82
C LEU A 450 3.23 -12.62 -18.17
N ARG A 451 3.43 -13.46 -19.20
CA ARG A 451 2.81 -13.32 -20.53
C ARG A 451 2.39 -14.67 -21.08
N PHE A 452 1.10 -14.85 -21.31
CA PHE A 452 0.62 -16.03 -22.03
C PHE A 452 0.67 -15.77 -23.54
N ASP A 453 1.54 -16.44 -24.29
CA ASP A 453 1.66 -16.21 -25.75
C ASP A 453 0.43 -16.72 -26.54
N ARG A 454 -0.32 -17.68 -25.98
CA ARG A 454 -1.51 -18.31 -26.58
C ARG A 454 -2.22 -19.18 -25.54
N PHE A 455 -3.53 -19.01 -25.35
CA PHE A 455 -4.30 -19.80 -24.37
C PHE A 455 -4.82 -21.12 -24.92
N GLY A 456 -4.96 -22.12 -24.04
CA GLY A 456 -5.37 -23.48 -24.40
C GLY A 456 -6.60 -24.01 -23.67
N GLU A 457 -7.25 -24.97 -24.31
CA GLU A 457 -8.16 -25.92 -23.68
C GLU A 457 -7.41 -27.23 -23.38
N GLN A 458 -7.51 -27.72 -22.14
CA GLN A 458 -6.86 -28.95 -21.63
C GLN A 458 -5.32 -28.87 -21.47
N GLU A 459 -4.86 -28.06 -20.51
CA GLU A 459 -3.49 -28.20 -19.98
C GLU A 459 -3.26 -29.61 -19.41
N THR A 460 -2.10 -30.21 -19.70
CA THR A 460 -1.75 -31.53 -19.17
C THR A 460 -1.47 -31.41 -17.67
N VAL A 461 -2.24 -32.16 -16.87
CA VAL A 461 -1.97 -32.29 -15.43
C VAL A 461 -0.70 -33.13 -15.25
N LEU A 462 0.42 -32.47 -14.98
CA LEU A 462 1.66 -33.12 -14.54
C LEU A 462 1.43 -33.83 -13.20
N ASP A 463 1.50 -35.16 -13.23
CA ASP A 463 1.19 -36.05 -12.12
C ASP A 463 2.49 -36.43 -11.38
N ASP A 464 3.12 -35.43 -10.75
CA ASP A 464 4.51 -35.52 -10.27
C ASP A 464 4.76 -34.93 -8.87
N GLY A 465 3.71 -34.60 -8.11
CA GLY A 465 3.81 -34.09 -6.74
C GLY A 465 4.33 -32.64 -6.64
N VAL A 466 3.89 -31.77 -7.55
CA VAL A 466 4.32 -30.35 -7.63
C VAL A 466 3.21 -29.40 -7.17
N VAL A 467 3.57 -28.45 -6.30
CA VAL A 467 2.71 -27.31 -5.95
C VAL A 467 2.57 -26.40 -7.17
N ARG A 468 1.33 -26.18 -7.61
CA ARG A 468 1.00 -25.28 -8.71
C ARG A 468 0.34 -24.03 -8.18
N ILE A 469 1.05 -22.91 -8.28
CA ILE A 469 0.58 -21.57 -7.93
C ILE A 469 -0.57 -21.16 -8.88
N PHE A 470 -0.53 -21.62 -10.15
CA PHE A 470 -1.54 -21.33 -11.16
C PHE A 470 -1.97 -22.57 -11.96
N HIS A 471 -3.19 -22.55 -12.50
CA HIS A 471 -3.75 -23.60 -13.36
C HIS A 471 -4.81 -23.03 -14.32
N ARG A 472 -4.88 -23.50 -15.58
CA ARG A 472 -5.97 -23.18 -16.50
C ARG A 472 -6.63 -24.44 -17.09
N GLY A 473 -7.74 -24.85 -16.49
CA GLY A 473 -8.63 -25.86 -17.05
C GLY A 473 -9.52 -25.28 -18.16
N GLY A 474 -10.09 -26.12 -19.03
CA GLY A 474 -10.94 -25.67 -20.14
C GLY A 474 -12.22 -24.90 -19.74
N PHE A 475 -12.64 -24.98 -18.48
CA PHE A 475 -13.76 -24.20 -17.92
C PHE A 475 -13.36 -22.81 -17.39
N ALA A 476 -12.07 -22.45 -17.38
CA ALA A 476 -11.59 -21.19 -16.80
C ALA A 476 -11.98 -19.94 -17.63
N GLY A 477 -12.32 -20.11 -18.90
CA GLY A 477 -12.36 -19.00 -19.87
C GLY A 477 -10.99 -18.31 -19.92
N ASP A 478 -10.97 -17.02 -20.21
CA ASP A 478 -9.73 -16.22 -20.24
C ASP A 478 -9.30 -15.67 -18.87
N ARG A 479 -9.53 -16.42 -17.79
CA ARG A 479 -9.14 -16.02 -16.43
C ARG A 479 -8.09 -16.97 -15.86
N LEU A 480 -7.13 -16.40 -15.13
CA LEU A 480 -6.08 -17.13 -14.43
C LEU A 480 -6.58 -17.51 -13.03
N TYR A 481 -6.40 -18.76 -12.62
CA TYR A 481 -6.80 -19.25 -11.30
C TYR A 481 -5.56 -19.52 -10.45
N PHE A 482 -5.49 -18.87 -9.29
CA PHE A 482 -4.53 -19.14 -8.24
C PHE A 482 -5.02 -20.35 -7.43
N LEU A 483 -4.19 -21.39 -7.33
CA LEU A 483 -4.48 -22.60 -6.54
C LEU A 483 -3.40 -22.82 -5.49
N PHE A 484 -3.76 -23.51 -4.41
CA PHE A 484 -2.79 -23.94 -3.41
C PHE A 484 -3.11 -25.33 -2.87
N ALA A 485 -2.10 -26.21 -2.87
CA ALA A 485 -2.14 -27.62 -2.49
C ALA A 485 -3.13 -28.53 -3.26
N ILE A 486 -2.64 -29.71 -3.64
CA ILE A 486 -3.44 -30.91 -3.90
C ILE A 486 -2.78 -31.98 -3.05
N GLU A 487 -3.47 -32.47 -2.01
CA GLU A 487 -2.94 -33.56 -1.18
C GLU A 487 -3.42 -34.90 -1.72
N GLU A 488 -2.49 -35.86 -1.88
CA GLU A 488 -2.74 -37.10 -2.61
C GLU A 488 -3.55 -38.10 -1.75
N GLN A 489 -4.85 -38.23 -2.00
CA GLN A 489 -5.72 -39.25 -1.39
C GLN A 489 -6.50 -40.09 -2.42
N VAL A 490 -5.84 -41.14 -2.89
CA VAL A 490 -6.39 -42.50 -3.16
C VAL A 490 -7.75 -42.61 -3.87
N GLU A 491 -7.71 -43.10 -5.13
CA GLU A 491 -8.84 -43.60 -5.94
C GLU A 491 -9.91 -42.59 -6.39
N GLY A 492 -9.52 -41.70 -7.30
CA GLY A 492 -10.45 -40.95 -8.15
C GLY A 492 -9.81 -39.67 -8.68
N GLY A 493 -9.70 -39.52 -10.01
CA GLY A 493 -9.02 -38.36 -10.59
C GLY A 493 -9.81 -37.06 -10.37
N GLU A 494 -9.40 -36.28 -9.37
CA GLU A 494 -10.11 -35.06 -8.97
C GLU A 494 -9.79 -33.87 -9.89
N SER A 495 -10.68 -33.64 -10.85
CA SER A 495 -10.90 -32.29 -11.39
C SER A 495 -11.54 -31.41 -10.30
N SER A 496 -11.38 -30.09 -10.41
CA SER A 496 -11.63 -29.05 -9.40
C SER A 496 -13.09 -28.89 -8.90
N TRP A 497 -13.69 -29.94 -8.33
CA TRP A 497 -15.12 -29.99 -7.97
C TRP A 497 -15.40 -30.43 -6.53
N THR A 498 -14.38 -30.83 -5.78
CA THR A 498 -14.49 -31.53 -4.48
C THR A 498 -13.82 -30.82 -3.30
N GLY A 499 -13.74 -29.48 -3.34
CA GLY A 499 -13.68 -28.67 -2.12
C GLY A 499 -12.45 -27.80 -1.87
N THR A 500 -11.56 -27.60 -2.86
CA THR A 500 -10.45 -26.65 -2.75
C THR A 500 -10.83 -25.25 -3.23
N THR A 501 -10.38 -24.23 -2.49
CA THR A 501 -10.59 -22.81 -2.81
C THR A 501 -9.60 -22.36 -3.89
N GLY A 502 -10.00 -21.38 -4.71
CA GLY A 502 -9.13 -20.79 -5.72
C GLY A 502 -9.63 -19.43 -6.19
N ILE A 503 -8.77 -18.41 -6.13
CA ILE A 503 -9.08 -17.05 -6.58
C ILE A 503 -8.83 -16.97 -8.09
N ARG A 504 -9.71 -16.28 -8.82
CA ARG A 504 -9.52 -15.99 -10.26
C ARG A 504 -9.23 -14.52 -10.49
N THR A 505 -8.51 -14.20 -11.57
CA THR A 505 -8.38 -12.80 -12.01
C THR A 505 -9.75 -12.17 -12.30
N VAL A 506 -9.93 -10.93 -11.86
CA VAL A 506 -11.12 -10.11 -12.20
C VAL A 506 -11.06 -9.65 -13.66
N THR A 507 -9.84 -9.40 -14.16
CA THR A 507 -9.55 -9.09 -15.56
C THR A 507 -9.41 -10.38 -16.37
N GLU A 508 -9.94 -10.36 -17.59
CA GLU A 508 -9.69 -11.41 -18.59
C GLU A 508 -8.36 -11.13 -19.32
N LEU A 509 -7.55 -12.17 -19.45
CA LEU A 509 -6.22 -12.11 -20.03
C LEU A 509 -6.30 -12.21 -21.56
N VAL A 510 -5.34 -11.59 -22.23
CA VAL A 510 -5.22 -11.52 -23.69
C VAL A 510 -3.88 -12.13 -24.11
N ALA A 511 -3.91 -12.98 -25.13
CA ALA A 511 -2.70 -13.64 -25.60
C ALA A 511 -1.69 -12.64 -26.16
N GLY A 512 -0.43 -12.76 -25.74
CA GLY A 512 0.67 -11.86 -26.11
C GLY A 512 0.77 -10.58 -25.26
N GLN A 513 -0.11 -10.35 -24.28
CA GLN A 513 0.02 -9.24 -23.33
C GLN A 513 0.76 -9.66 -22.06
N TRP A 514 1.68 -8.80 -21.60
CA TRP A 514 2.27 -8.89 -20.27
C TRP A 514 1.27 -8.44 -19.21
N TYR A 515 1.24 -9.16 -18.09
CA TYR A 515 0.45 -8.88 -16.90
C TYR A 515 1.35 -8.84 -15.68
N HIS A 516 1.05 -7.93 -14.77
CA HIS A 516 1.47 -8.00 -13.38
C HIS A 516 0.34 -8.70 -12.59
N VAL A 517 0.72 -9.59 -11.68
CA VAL A 517 -0.19 -10.46 -10.92
C VAL A 517 0.30 -10.52 -9.49
N VAL A 518 -0.42 -9.82 -8.60
CA VAL A 518 -0.24 -9.93 -7.15
C VAL A 518 -1.29 -10.88 -6.59
N ALA A 519 -0.88 -11.80 -5.71
CA ALA A 519 -1.78 -12.74 -5.04
C ALA A 519 -1.37 -12.91 -3.57
N ILE A 520 -2.35 -12.92 -2.66
CA ILE A 520 -2.12 -13.12 -1.21
C ILE A 520 -3.01 -14.26 -0.71
N ARG A 521 -2.45 -15.17 0.10
CA ARG A 521 -3.13 -16.26 0.79
C ARG A 521 -2.92 -16.14 2.30
N ILE A 522 -3.97 -16.36 3.09
CA ILE A 522 -3.93 -16.34 4.56
C ILE A 522 -4.76 -17.52 5.12
N GLY A 523 -4.13 -18.69 5.27
CA GLY A 523 -4.72 -19.92 5.81
C GLY A 523 -5.47 -20.77 4.79
N ASP A 524 -6.31 -21.68 5.30
CA ASP A 524 -7.15 -22.61 4.52
C ASP A 524 -8.36 -21.93 3.83
N GLN A 525 -8.42 -20.59 3.89
CA GLN A 525 -9.32 -19.75 3.12
C GLN A 525 -8.47 -18.87 2.22
N LEU A 526 -8.71 -18.94 0.90
CA LEU A 526 -8.23 -18.00 -0.11
C LEU A 526 -9.31 -16.92 -0.32
#